data_AF-A0A9W6LQ37-F1
#
_entry.id   AF-A0A9W6LQ37-F1
#
_cell.length_a   1.000
_cell.length_b   1.000
_cell.length_c   1.000
_cell.angle_alpha   90.00
_cell.angle_beta   90.00
_cell.angle_gamma   90.00
#
_symmetry.space_group_name_H-M   'P 1'
#
loop_
_entity.id
_entity.type
_entity.pdbx_description
1 polymer ?
#
loop_
_entity_poly.entity_id
_entity_poly.type
_entity_poly.pdbx_seq_one_letter_code
_entity_poly.pdbx_strand_id
1 'polypeptide(L)' 'MHHMYFSGGIFRWFMGIFHLILPILAVILLFNLFSSRRRYSYFEDYRRDPMDILRERYARGELTREEFMRMRSELRP' A
#
# COMPACT_ATOMS: atom_id res chain seq x y z
N MET A 1 -26.16 -46.56 8.81
CA MET A 1 -24.91 -45.78 8.69
C MET A 1 -24.96 -45.01 7.37
N HIS A 2 -25.65 -43.87 7.34
CA HIS A 2 -26.02 -43.14 6.10
C HIS A 2 -25.51 -41.69 6.13
N HIS A 3 -24.20 -41.47 6.31
CA HIS A 3 -23.67 -40.08 6.39
C HIS A 3 -22.37 -39.81 5.63
N MET A 4 -21.87 -40.71 4.76
CA MET A 4 -20.52 -40.56 4.20
C MET A 4 -20.42 -40.18 2.71
N TYR A 5 -21.53 -39.93 2.01
CA TYR A 5 -21.47 -39.68 0.55
C TYR A 5 -21.84 -38.26 0.12
N PHE A 6 -22.41 -37.42 0.99
CA PHE A 6 -22.71 -36.02 0.65
C PHE A 6 -21.51 -35.08 0.86
N SER A 7 -20.47 -35.54 1.56
CA SER A 7 -19.28 -34.74 1.89
C SER A 7 -18.34 -34.55 0.70
N GLY A 8 -18.25 -35.52 -0.22
CA GLY A 8 -17.26 -35.47 -1.31
C GLY A 8 -17.61 -34.54 -2.47
N GLY A 9 -18.91 -34.43 -2.82
CA GLY A 9 -19.37 -33.62 -3.96
C GLY A 9 -19.24 -32.13 -3.71
N ILE A 10 -19.78 -31.66 -2.58
CA ILE A 10 -19.70 -30.27 -2.14
C ILE A 10 -18.24 -29.86 -1.94
N PHE A 11 -17.43 -30.69 -1.28
CA PHE A 11 -16.01 -30.41 -1.08
C PHE A 11 -15.24 -30.25 -2.41
N ARG A 12 -15.57 -31.04 -3.44
CA ARG A 12 -14.97 -30.90 -4.79
C ARG A 12 -15.34 -29.58 -5.46
N TRP A 13 -16.60 -29.14 -5.33
CA TRP A 13 -17.05 -27.86 -5.86
C TRP A 13 -16.44 -26.67 -5.13
N PHE A 14 -16.37 -26.74 -3.80
CA PHE A 14 -15.70 -25.72 -2.98
C PHE A 14 -14.21 -25.65 -3.30
N MET A 15 -13.52 -26.79 -3.42
CA MET A 15 -12.12 -26.81 -3.87
C MET A 15 -11.96 -26.19 -5.25
N GLY A 16 -12.81 -26.53 -6.23
CA GLY A 16 -12.71 -25.95 -7.59
C GLY A 16 -12.86 -24.43 -7.64
N ILE A 17 -13.87 -23.89 -6.94
CA ILE A 17 -14.10 -22.44 -6.85
C ILE A 17 -12.98 -21.74 -6.07
N PHE A 18 -12.47 -22.38 -5.01
CA PHE A 18 -11.38 -21.85 -4.21
C PHE A 18 -10.09 -21.66 -5.02
N HIS A 19 -9.75 -22.58 -5.92
CA HIS A 19 -8.58 -22.46 -6.79
C HIS A 19 -8.68 -21.32 -7.82
N LEU A 20 -9.90 -20.86 -8.14
CA LEU A 20 -10.13 -19.71 -9.03
C LEU A 20 -10.08 -18.37 -8.27
N ILE A 21 -10.61 -18.33 -7.05
CA ILE A 21 -10.68 -17.09 -6.24
C ILE A 21 -9.33 -16.78 -5.58
N LEU A 22 -8.59 -17.80 -5.14
CA LEU A 22 -7.31 -17.64 -4.45
C LEU A 22 -6.26 -16.85 -5.24
N PRO A 23 -6.00 -17.09 -6.55
CA PRO A 23 -5.06 -16.29 -7.31
C PRO A 23 -5.52 -14.84 -7.48
N ILE A 24 -6.82 -14.60 -7.65
CA ILE A 24 -7.38 -13.24 -7.77
C ILE A 24 -7.16 -12.46 -6.46
N LEU A 25 -7.46 -13.09 -5.32
CA LEU A 25 -7.25 -12.48 -4.01
C LEU A 25 -5.76 -12.26 -3.72
N ALA A 26 -4.90 -13.20 -4.10
CA ALA A 26 -3.45 -13.08 -3.95
C ALA A 26 -2.90 -11.90 -4.79
N VAL A 27 -3.37 -11.74 -6.04
CA VAL A 27 -3.01 -10.60 -6.89
C VAL A 27 -3.48 -9.29 -6.26
N ILE A 28 -4.74 -9.19 -5.79
CA ILE A 28 -5.24 -7.99 -5.12
C ILE A 28 -4.42 -7.65 -3.88
N LEU A 29 -4.09 -8.65 -3.05
CA LEU A 29 -3.30 -8.46 -1.84
C LEU A 29 -1.87 -8.02 -2.16
N LEU A 30 -1.24 -8.62 -3.17
CA LEU A 30 0.06 -8.18 -3.68
C LEU A 30 -0.04 -6.73 -4.18
N PHE A 31 -1.01 -6.41 -5.04
CA PHE A 31 -1.20 -5.04 -5.52
C PHE A 31 -1.45 -4.04 -4.38
N ASN A 32 -2.20 -4.42 -3.34
CA ASN A 32 -2.46 -3.55 -2.20
C ASN A 32 -1.21 -3.36 -1.33
N LEU A 33 -0.45 -4.44 -1.06
CA LEU A 33 0.78 -4.39 -0.28
C LEU A 33 1.89 -3.59 -0.99
N PHE A 34 2.02 -3.75 -2.31
CA PHE A 34 2.95 -2.99 -3.14
C PHE A 34 2.45 -1.56 -3.45
N SER A 35 1.13 -1.31 -3.47
CA SER A 35 0.58 0.04 -3.60
C SER A 35 0.59 0.83 -2.31
N SER A 36 0.57 0.17 -1.14
CA SER A 36 0.70 0.85 0.16
C SER A 36 2.14 1.37 0.40
N ARG A 37 3.14 0.80 -0.29
CA ARG A 37 4.50 1.37 -0.37
C ARG A 37 4.68 2.41 -1.48
N ARG A 38 3.76 2.47 -2.44
CA ARG A 38 3.62 3.64 -3.30
C ARG A 38 2.62 4.58 -2.64
N ARG A 39 3.09 5.29 -1.61
CA ARG A 39 2.72 6.69 -1.49
C ARG A 39 3.07 7.33 -2.83
N TYR A 40 2.08 7.31 -3.71
CA TYR A 40 1.98 8.10 -4.91
C TYR A 40 2.16 9.55 -4.47
N SER A 41 3.39 10.05 -4.51
CA SER A 41 3.60 11.50 -4.54
C SER A 41 4.42 11.95 -5.74
N TYR A 42 4.88 11.07 -6.63
CA TYR A 42 5.65 11.52 -7.80
C TYR A 42 4.82 12.32 -8.82
N PHE A 43 3.51 12.08 -8.89
CA PHE A 43 2.60 12.85 -9.78
C PHE A 43 1.90 14.03 -9.08
N GLU A 44 1.99 14.11 -7.75
CA GLU A 44 1.48 15.22 -6.94
C GLU A 44 2.61 16.20 -6.54
N ASP A 45 3.88 15.79 -6.64
CA ASP A 45 5.07 16.57 -6.27
C ASP A 45 5.17 17.87 -7.05
N TYR A 46 4.71 17.89 -8.30
CA TYR A 46 4.75 19.09 -9.14
C TYR A 46 3.77 20.19 -8.68
N ARG A 47 2.84 19.87 -7.77
CA ARG A 47 1.88 20.83 -7.18
C ARG A 47 2.09 21.06 -5.69
N ARG A 48 2.99 20.33 -5.02
CA ARG A 48 3.23 20.54 -3.59
C ARG A 48 4.14 21.73 -3.40
N ASP A 49 3.75 22.59 -2.47
CA ASP A 49 4.58 23.71 -2.05
C ASP A 49 5.92 23.17 -1.53
N PRO A 50 7.07 23.78 -1.88
CA PRO A 50 8.38 23.37 -1.38
C PRO A 50 8.43 23.21 0.16
N MET A 51 7.61 23.94 0.91
CA MET A 51 7.42 23.80 2.36
C MET A 51 6.86 22.43 2.76
N ASP A 52 5.92 21.88 1.99
CA ASP A 52 5.27 20.61 2.31
C ASP A 52 6.23 19.44 2.10
N ILE A 53 7.08 19.51 1.08
CA ILE A 53 8.16 18.54 0.83
C ILE A 53 9.14 18.53 2.01
N LEU A 54 9.54 19.70 2.51
CA LEU A 54 10.43 19.81 3.68
C LEU A 54 9.81 19.23 4.95
N ARG A 55 8.53 19.51 5.21
CA ARG A 55 7.82 18.97 6.39
C ARG A 55 7.73 17.46 6.33
N GLU A 56 7.46 16.90 5.17
CA GLU A 56 7.37 15.46 4.99
C GLU A 56 8.72 14.77 5.28
N ARG A 57 9.82 15.31 4.73
CA ARG A 57 11.18 14.80 4.99
C ARG A 57 11.59 14.93 6.46
N TYR A 58 11.24 16.03 7.12
CA TYR A 58 11.46 16.20 8.56
C TYR A 58 10.66 15.20 9.39
N ALA A 59 9.39 14.97 9.06
CA ALA A 59 8.54 13.99 9.74
C ALA A 59 9.02 12.53 9.54
N ARG A 60 9.66 12.24 8.40
CA ARG A 60 10.33 10.95 8.15
C ARG A 60 11.67 10.80 8.91
N GLY A 61 12.18 11.86 9.53
CA GLY A 61 13.49 11.86 10.19
C GLY A 61 14.67 11.90 9.20
N GLU A 62 14.41 12.22 7.92
CA GLU A 62 15.44 12.36 6.89
C GLU A 62 16.20 13.70 7.00
N LEU A 63 15.62 14.65 7.74
CA LEU A 63 16.21 15.96 8.00
C LEU A 63 16.33 16.20 9.50
N THR A 64 17.47 16.74 9.90
CA THR A 64 17.65 17.31 11.24
C THR A 64 16.88 18.62 11.37
N ARG A 65 16.67 19.06 12.63
CA ARG A 65 15.94 20.31 12.91
C ARG A 65 16.67 21.52 12.31
N GLU A 66 17.99 21.49 12.34
CA GLU A 66 18.89 22.52 11.81
C GLU A 66 18.76 22.64 10.29
N GLU A 67 18.79 21.51 9.58
CA GLU A 67 18.61 21.45 8.13
C GLU A 67 17.23 21.93 7.69
N PHE A 68 16.18 21.50 8.40
CA PHE A 68 14.81 21.95 8.13
C PHE A 68 14.68 23.47 8.30
N MET A 69 15.23 24.03 9.38
CA MET A 69 15.15 25.48 9.64
C MET A 69 15.89 26.30 8.59
N ARG A 70 17.08 25.85 8.16
CA ARG A 70 17.85 26.53 7.11
C ARG A 70 17.11 26.56 5.78
N MET A 71 16.60 25.41 5.32
CA MET A 71 15.86 25.35 4.06
C MET A 71 14.52 26.10 4.14
N ARG A 72 13.86 26.09 5.30
CA ARG A 72 12.65 26.87 5.52
C ARG A 72 12.88 28.37 5.37
N SER A 73 14.02 28.88 5.83
CA SER A 73 14.37 30.30 5.66
C SER A 73 14.71 30.66 4.22
N GLU A 74 15.33 29.74 3.46
CA GLU A 74 15.66 29.96 2.05
C GLU A 74 14.40 30.02 1.14
N LEU A 75 13.31 29.36 1.54
CA LEU A 75 12.05 29.32 0.78
C LEU A 75 11.10 30.49 1.05
N ARG A 76 11.32 31.27 2.11
CA ARG A 76 10.57 32.51 2.34
C ARG A 76 11.40 33.67 1.79
N PRO A 77 11.08 34.22 0.60
CA PRO A 77 11.73 35.42 0.09
C PRO A 77 11.48 36.64 1.00
#